data_AF-A0AAP5IIF1-F1
#
_entry.id   AF-A0AAP5IIF1-F1
#
_cell.length_a   1.000
_cell.length_b   1.000
_cell.length_c   1.000
_cell.angle_alpha   90.00
_cell.angle_beta   90.00
_cell.angle_gamma   90.00
#
_symmetry.space_group_name_H-M   'P 1'
#
loop_
_entity.id
_entity.type
_entity.pdbx_description
1 polymer ?
#
loop_
_entity_poly.entity_id
_entity_poly.type
_entity_poly.pdbx_seq_one_letter_code
_entity_poly.pdbx_strand_id
1 'polypeptide(L)'
;MTYLHRNSPQSPASMVLTKVQMDVLIANTPPKLKNGVECTVDWAITAIARLGGYLEHRKRTAIGIQVLWRGWLELETLCQGWLLHLNLKLRY
;
A
#
# COMPACT_ATOMS: atom_id res chain seq x y z
N MET A 1 -0.56 12.52 -1.50
CA MET A 1 -1.47 11.35 -1.37
C MET A 1 -2.94 11.75 -1.26
N THR A 2 -3.37 12.44 -0.20
CA THR A 2 -4.80 12.71 0.05
C THR A 2 -5.49 13.60 -0.99
N TYR A 3 -4.75 14.51 -1.65
CA TYR A 3 -5.30 15.30 -2.77
C TYR A 3 -5.63 14.44 -4.00
N LEU A 4 -4.68 13.61 -4.45
CA LEU A 4 -4.90 12.71 -5.59
C LEU A 4 -5.98 11.67 -5.30
N HIS A 5 -6.09 11.20 -4.04
CA HIS A 5 -7.19 10.32 -3.62
C HIS A 5 -8.56 10.89 -3.92
N ARG A 6 -8.75 12.19 -3.70
CA ARG A 6 -10.04 12.86 -3.83
C ARG A 6 -10.33 13.26 -5.27
N ASN A 7 -9.31 13.71 -5.99
CA ASN A 7 -9.49 14.30 -7.32
C ASN A 7 -9.22 13.32 -8.48
N SER A 8 -8.45 12.27 -8.23
CA SER A 8 -8.04 11.31 -9.27
C SER A 8 -7.80 9.90 -8.69
N PRO A 9 -8.80 9.29 -8.01
CA PRO A 9 -8.64 8.00 -7.35
C PRO A 9 -8.26 6.85 -8.30
N GLN A 10 -8.70 6.91 -9.56
CA GLN A 10 -8.47 5.89 -10.59
C GLN A 10 -7.12 6.03 -11.30
N SER A 11 -6.36 7.07 -10.98
CA SER A 11 -5.04 7.25 -11.54
C SER A 11 -4.08 6.13 -11.11
N PRO A 12 -2.99 5.89 -11.86
CA PRO A 12 -1.99 4.89 -11.49
C PRO A 12 -1.37 5.13 -10.11
N ALA A 13 -1.23 4.05 -9.32
CA ALA A 13 -0.59 4.06 -8.01
C ALA A 13 0.88 4.54 -8.06
N SER A 14 1.55 4.38 -9.21
CA SER A 14 2.92 4.84 -9.44
C SER A 14 3.10 6.36 -9.32
N MET A 15 2.02 7.14 -9.33
CA MET A 15 2.10 8.58 -9.03
C MET A 15 2.36 8.89 -7.56
N VAL A 16 2.08 7.94 -6.66
CA VAL A 16 2.22 8.13 -5.21
C VAL A 16 3.10 7.09 -4.53
N LEU A 17 3.44 6.00 -5.23
CA LEU A 17 4.28 4.92 -4.73
C LEU A 17 5.41 4.58 -5.69
N THR A 18 6.53 4.17 -5.11
CA THR A 18 7.63 3.53 -5.83
C THR A 18 7.27 2.10 -6.21
N LYS A 19 8.01 1.52 -7.16
CA LYS A 19 7.85 0.11 -7.55
C LYS A 19 8.00 -0.85 -6.36
N VAL A 20 8.98 -0.62 -5.48
CA VAL A 20 9.22 -1.48 -4.30
C VAL A 20 8.02 -1.44 -3.35
N GLN A 21 7.51 -0.26 -3.05
CA GLN A 21 6.31 -0.10 -2.21
C GLN A 21 5.10 -0.81 -2.83
N MET A 22 4.90 -0.69 -4.15
CA MET A 22 3.82 -1.39 -4.85
C MET A 22 4.00 -2.92 -4.77
N ASP A 23 5.19 -3.44 -5.06
CA ASP A 23 5.50 -4.87 -5.00
C ASP A 23 5.24 -5.43 -3.58
N VAL A 24 5.64 -4.70 -2.54
CA VAL A 24 5.41 -5.05 -1.13
C VAL A 24 3.92 -5.05 -0.79
N LEU A 25 3.16 -4.03 -1.19
CA LEU A 25 1.71 -3.99 -0.95
C LEU A 25 0.97 -5.12 -1.67
N ILE A 26 1.36 -5.44 -2.90
CA ILE A 26 0.80 -6.58 -3.66
C ILE A 26 1.13 -7.90 -2.96
N ALA A 27 2.38 -8.07 -2.50
CA ALA A 27 2.81 -9.27 -1.78
C ALA A 27 2.01 -9.46 -0.48
N ASN A 28 1.79 -8.38 0.27
CA ASN A 28 1.06 -8.35 1.53
C ASN A 28 -0.48 -8.41 1.38
N THR A 29 -1.01 -8.25 0.16
CA THR A 29 -2.44 -8.39 -0.10
C THR A 29 -2.89 -9.84 0.11
N PRO A 30 -3.99 -10.13 0.83
CA PRO A 30 -4.48 -11.49 1.01
C PRO A 30 -4.75 -12.19 -0.33
N PRO A 31 -4.47 -13.50 -0.48
CA PRO A 31 -4.63 -14.23 -1.76
C PRO A 31 -6.02 -14.07 -2.39
N LYS A 32 -7.08 -14.04 -1.57
CA LYS A 32 -8.48 -13.85 -2.01
C LYS A 32 -8.72 -12.52 -2.72
N LEU A 33 -7.88 -11.52 -2.46
CA LEU A 33 -7.97 -10.18 -3.03
C LEU A 33 -6.89 -9.92 -4.10
N LYS A 34 -5.99 -10.89 -4.38
CA LYS A 34 -4.91 -10.70 -5.38
C LYS A 34 -5.42 -10.75 -6.82
N ASN A 35 -6.50 -11.46 -7.09
CA ASN A 35 -7.04 -11.60 -8.43
C ASN A 35 -7.76 -10.30 -8.83
N GLY A 36 -7.22 -9.59 -9.82
CA GLY A 36 -7.83 -8.36 -10.36
C GLY A 36 -7.52 -7.08 -9.59
N VAL A 37 -6.40 -7.01 -8.87
CA VAL A 37 -5.97 -5.75 -8.23
C VAL A 37 -5.61 -4.72 -9.29
N GLU A 38 -6.46 -3.71 -9.45
CA GLU A 38 -6.09 -2.50 -10.18
C GLU A 38 -5.20 -1.63 -9.30
N CYS A 39 -3.96 -1.40 -9.74
CA CYS A 39 -2.99 -0.60 -9.00
C CYS A 39 -3.26 0.90 -9.16
N THR A 40 -4.34 1.38 -8.56
CA THR A 40 -4.77 2.79 -8.58
C THR A 40 -4.36 3.55 -7.31
N VAL A 41 -4.48 4.88 -7.31
CA VAL A 41 -4.27 5.73 -6.12
C VAL A 41 -5.22 5.34 -4.98
N ASP A 42 -6.48 5.01 -5.29
CA ASP A 42 -7.44 4.54 -4.28
C ASP A 42 -7.03 3.20 -3.65
N TRP A 43 -6.60 2.25 -4.48
CA TRP A 43 -6.04 0.99 -4.01
C TRP A 43 -4.83 1.22 -3.10
N ALA A 44 -3.88 2.04 -3.53
CA ALA A 44 -2.66 2.33 -2.78
C ALA A 44 -2.99 2.89 -1.39
N ILE A 45 -3.87 3.90 -1.32
CA ILE A 45 -4.25 4.55 -0.07
C ILE A 45 -5.02 3.59 0.84
N THR A 46 -5.92 2.78 0.28
CA THR A 46 -6.66 1.77 1.04
C THR A 46 -5.74 0.68 1.58
N ALA A 47 -4.77 0.22 0.78
CA ALA A 47 -3.79 -0.79 1.19
C ALA A 47 -2.89 -0.28 2.32
N ILE A 48 -2.41 0.98 2.22
CA ILE A 48 -1.64 1.63 3.28
C ILE A 48 -2.49 1.82 4.53
N ALA A 49 -3.75 2.26 4.39
CA ALA A 49 -4.64 2.39 5.53
C ALA A 49 -4.87 1.06 6.25
N ARG A 50 -4.97 -0.05 5.53
CA ARG A 50 -5.10 -1.40 6.10
C ARG A 50 -3.88 -1.79 6.94
N LEU A 51 -2.67 -1.48 6.48
CA LEU A 51 -1.45 -1.62 7.31
C LEU A 51 -1.55 -0.79 8.59
N GLY A 52 -2.15 0.40 8.51
CA GLY A 52 -2.43 1.27 9.65
C GLY A 52 -3.59 0.81 10.55
N GLY A 53 -4.22 -0.33 10.27
CA GLY A 53 -5.36 -0.85 11.05
C GLY A 53 -6.73 -0.37 10.59
N TYR A 54 -6.87 0.11 9.36
CA TYR A 54 -8.18 0.36 8.75
C TYR A 54 -8.90 -0.96 8.43
N LEU A 55 -10.06 -1.18 9.06
CA LEU A 55 -10.79 -2.43 9.00
C LEU A 55 -11.82 -2.46 7.86
N GLU A 56 -12.05 -3.63 7.28
CA GLU A 56 -12.96 -3.78 6.13
C GLU A 56 -14.42 -3.46 6.44
N HIS A 57 -14.90 -3.64 7.69
CA HIS A 57 -16.27 -3.25 8.06
C HIS A 57 -16.47 -1.73 8.07
N ARG A 58 -15.38 -0.95 7.95
CA ARG A 58 -15.41 0.51 7.81
C ARG A 58 -15.27 0.99 6.37
N LYS A 59 -15.45 0.13 5.35
CA LYS A 59 -15.18 0.36 3.90
C LYS A 59 -15.71 1.65 3.25
N ARG A 60 -16.42 2.52 3.97
CA ARG A 60 -16.99 3.79 3.51
C ARG A 60 -16.78 4.97 4.47
N THR A 61 -16.03 4.78 5.55
CA THR A 61 -15.67 5.89 6.44
C THR A 61 -14.38 6.54 5.96
N ALA A 62 -14.29 7.86 6.10
CA ALA A 62 -13.08 8.61 5.81
C ALA A 62 -11.87 7.99 6.53
N ILE A 63 -10.77 7.81 5.81
CA ILE A 63 -9.54 7.29 6.38
C ILE A 63 -8.88 8.43 7.19
N GLY A 64 -8.69 8.19 8.49
CA GLY A 64 -8.04 9.16 9.37
C GLY A 64 -6.56 9.32 9.04
N ILE A 65 -6.05 10.55 9.16
CA ILE A 65 -4.64 10.86 8.85
C ILE A 65 -3.65 10.07 9.71
N GLN A 66 -3.97 9.83 10.99
CA GLN A 66 -3.13 9.01 11.88
C GLN A 66 -3.04 7.54 11.43
N VAL A 67 -4.14 7.00 10.90
CA VAL A 67 -4.17 5.63 10.34
C VAL A 67 -3.28 5.56 9.10
N LEU A 68 -3.34 6.56 8.21
CA LEU A 68 -2.46 6.63 7.05
C LEU A 68 -0.99 6.74 7.45
N TRP A 69 -0.65 7.57 8.42
CA TRP A 69 0.74 7.70 8.90
C TRP A 69 1.27 6.41 9.49
N ARG A 70 0.49 5.73 10.34
CA ARG A 70 0.88 4.42 10.89
C ARG A 70 1.08 3.40 9.77
N GLY A 71 0.17 3.36 8.81
CA GLY A 71 0.28 2.47 7.65
C GLY A 71 1.49 2.77 6.76
N TRP A 72 1.85 4.05 6.61
CA TRP A 72 3.03 4.45 5.86
C TRP A 72 4.31 4.00 6.54
N LEU A 73 4.43 4.21 7.86
CA LEU A 73 5.58 3.73 8.63
C LEU A 73 5.73 2.21 8.53
N GLU A 74 4.63 1.46 8.65
CA GLU A 74 4.64 0.01 8.49
C GLU A 74 5.09 -0.42 7.09
N LEU A 75 4.61 0.28 6.04
CA LEU A 75 5.03 0.01 4.66
C LEU A 75 6.54 0.19 4.48
N GLU A 76 7.13 1.26 5.03
CA GLU A 76 8.57 1.49 4.96
C GLU A 76 9.36 0.39 5.66
N THR A 77 8.92 -0.06 6.84
CA THR A 77 9.53 -1.19 7.55
C THR A 77 9.50 -2.48 6.72
N LEU A 78 8.36 -2.78 6.08
CA LEU A 78 8.24 -3.95 5.19
C LEU A 78 9.15 -3.82 3.94
N CYS A 79 9.26 -2.62 3.38
CA CYS A 79 10.15 -2.34 2.25
C CYS A 79 11.62 -2.57 2.61
N GLN A 80 12.05 -2.16 3.80
CA GLN A 80 13.41 -2.44 4.28
C GLN A 80 13.67 -3.94 4.37
N GLY A 81 12.75 -4.71 4.97
CA GLY A 81 12.87 -6.17 5.03
C GLY A 81 12.92 -6.83 3.65
N TRP A 82 12.07 -6.37 2.71
CA TRP A 82 12.06 -6.84 1.33
C TRP A 82 13.39 -6.59 0.61
N LEU A 83 13.95 -5.38 0.73
CA LEU A 83 15.22 -5.02 0.10
C LEU A 83 16.40 -5.80 0.70
N LEU A 84 16.40 -6.03 2.02
CA LEU A 84 17.41 -6.88 2.67
C LEU A 84 17.38 -8.32 2.12
N HIS A 85 16.20 -8.90 1.95
CA HIS A 85 16.02 -10.22 1.35
C HIS A 85 16.52 -10.28 -0.11
N LEU A 86 16.22 -9.27 -0.92
CA LEU A 86 16.73 -9.20 -2.29
C LEU A 86 18.26 -9.11 -2.32
N ASN A 87 18.87 -8.32 -1.43
CA ASN A 87 20.31 -8.22 -1.32
C ASN A 87 20.97 -9.52 -0.88
N LEU A 88 20.31 -10.33 -0.03
CA LEU A 88 20.78 -11.67 0.31
C LEU A 88 20.76 -12.61 -0.91
N LYS A 89 19.69 -12.58 -1.70
CA LYS A 89 19.56 -13.40 -2.91
C LYS A 89 20.57 -13.04 -4.01
N LEU A 90 21.03 -11.81 -4.09
CA LEU A 90 22.04 -11.42 -5.09
C LEU A 90 23.45 -11.93 -4.75
N ARG A 91 23.66 -12.46 -3.54
CA ARG A 91 24.96 -12.96 -3.07
C ARG A 91 25.13 -14.48 -3.20
N TYR A 92 24.08 -15.22 -3.55
CA TYR A 92 24.06 -16.67 -3.70
C TYR A 92 23.38 -17.06 -5.02
#